data_AF-A0A821XJ91-F1
#
_entry.id   AF-A0A821XJ91-F1
#
_cell.length_a   1.000
_cell.length_b   1.000
_cell.length_c   1.000
_cell.angle_alpha   90.00
_cell.angle_beta   90.00
_cell.angle_gamma   90.00
#
_symmetry.space_group_name_H-M   'P 1'
#
loop_
_entity.id
_entity.type
_entity.pdbx_description
1 polymer ?
#
loop_
_entity_poly.entity_id
_entity_poly.type
_entity_poly.pdbx_seq_one_letter_code
_entity_poly.pdbx_strand_id
1 'polypeptide(L)' 'TAHFKDILSHTDDEYQYTLIVNTLAPILITEDLLRGMITRNHGQIVNILSNEALTEDAFSSSYSSSKAALFSEFLLS' A
#
# COMPACT_ATOMS: atom_id res chain seq x y z
N THR A 1 17.34 0.58 -8.07
CA THR A 1 17.48 2.05 -8.05
C THR A 1 16.10 2.63 -7.96
N ALA A 2 15.74 3.28 -6.85
CA ALA A 2 14.39 3.84 -6.68
C ALA A 2 14.22 5.03 -7.62
N HIS A 3 13.27 4.91 -8.55
CA HIS A 3 12.93 5.94 -9.53
C HIS A 3 11.99 6.96 -8.88
N PHE A 4 12.53 7.74 -7.95
CA PHE A 4 11.81 8.89 -7.43
C PHE A 4 11.75 9.96 -8.52
N LYS A 5 10.53 10.39 -8.82
CA LYS A 5 10.20 11.23 -9.98
C LYS A 5 9.38 12.41 -9.48
N ASP A 6 9.55 13.56 -10.13
CA ASP A 6 8.70 14.71 -9.86
C ASP A 6 7.24 14.40 -10.22
N ILE A 7 6.31 15.10 -9.55
CA ILE A 7 4.87 14.93 -9.78
C ILE A 7 4.48 15.21 -11.24
N LEU A 8 5.17 16.16 -11.90
CA LEU A 8 4.92 16.51 -13.30
C LEU A 8 5.49 15.48 -14.29
N SER A 9 6.30 14.53 -13.80
CA SER A 9 7.02 13.56 -14.63
C SER A 9 6.48 12.13 -14.54
N HIS A 10 5.51 11.89 -13.67
CA HIS A 10 4.79 10.63 -13.58
C HIS A 10 3.63 10.60 -14.58
N THR A 11 3.42 9.46 -15.22
CA THR A 11 2.22 9.23 -16.02
C THR A 11 1.07 8.73 -15.13
N ASP A 12 -0.16 8.91 -15.58
CA ASP A 12 -1.34 8.37 -14.89
C ASP A 12 -1.24 6.85 -14.70
N ASP A 13 -0.69 6.12 -15.69
CA ASP A 13 -0.48 4.68 -15.63
C ASP A 13 0.54 4.29 -14.54
N GLU A 14 1.63 5.06 -14.38
CA GLU A 14 2.62 4.83 -13.33
C GLU A 14 2.03 5.07 -11.93
N TYR A 15 1.20 6.10 -11.79
CA TYR A 15 0.45 6.36 -10.55
C TYR A 15 -0.52 5.22 -10.22
N GLN A 16 -1.37 4.84 -11.18
CA GLN A 16 -2.35 3.78 -11.01
C GLN A 16 -1.66 2.46 -10.66
N TYR A 17 -0.58 2.12 -11.38
CA TYR A 17 0.19 0.91 -11.10
C TYR A 17 0.74 0.92 -9.67
N THR A 18 1.28 2.04 -9.22
CA THR A 18 1.83 2.18 -7.86
C THR A 18 0.78 1.95 -6.79
N LEU A 19 -0.42 2.52 -6.95
CA LEU A 19 -1.54 2.35 -6.03
C LEU A 19 -2.13 0.93 -6.08
N ILE A 20 -2.27 0.36 -7.27
CA ILE A 20 -2.78 -1.02 -7.43
C ILE A 20 -1.88 -2.00 -6.70
N VAL A 21 -0.56 -1.91 -6.91
CA VAL A 21 0.40 -2.86 -6.36
C VAL A 21 0.61 -2.67 -4.86
N ASN A 22 0.73 -1.43 -4.39
CA ASN A 22 1.10 -1.16 -2.99
C ASN A 22 -0.09 -0.98 -2.04
N THR A 23 -1.29 -0.74 -2.56
CA THR A 23 -2.48 -0.45 -1.75
C THR A 23 -3.58 -1.47 -2.02
N LEU A 24 -4.13 -1.47 -3.25
CA LEU A 24 -5.34 -2.23 -3.53
C LEU A 24 -5.11 -3.75 -3.46
N ALA A 25 -4.04 -4.25 -4.07
CA ALA A 25 -3.75 -5.68 -4.07
C ALA A 25 -3.53 -6.24 -2.65
N PRO A 26 -2.72 -5.62 -1.76
CA PRO A 26 -2.61 -6.07 -0.37
C PRO A 26 -3.94 -6.09 0.41
N ILE A 27 -4.80 -5.10 0.20
CA ILE A 27 -6.13 -5.03 0.84
C ILE A 27 -7.00 -6.21 0.36
N LEU A 28 -7.14 -6.39 -0.95
CA LEU A 28 -7.98 -7.44 -1.53
C LEU A 28 -7.49 -8.84 -1.16
N ILE A 29 -6.17 -9.06 -1.16
CA ILE A 29 -5.58 -10.34 -0.73
C ILE A 29 -5.84 -10.57 0.76
N THR A 30 -5.73 -9.53 1.58
CA THR A 30 -6.03 -9.63 3.00
C THR A 30 -7.48 -10.02 3.23
N GLU A 31 -8.44 -9.37 2.56
CA GLU A 31 -9.86 -9.71 2.67
C GLU A 31 -10.16 -11.16 2.28
N ASP A 32 -9.57 -11.62 1.17
CA ASP A 32 -9.77 -13.00 0.69
C ASP A 32 -9.22 -14.03 1.69
N LEU A 33 -7.99 -13.82 2.18
CA LEU A 33 -7.34 -14.73 3.13
C LEU A 33 -8.01 -14.69 4.51
N LEU A 34 -8.45 -13.52 4.96
CA LEU A 34 -9.03 -13.30 6.28
C LEU A 34 -10.30 -14.14 6.48
N ARG A 35 -11.13 -14.28 5.44
CA ARG A 35 -12.33 -15.13 5.47
C ARG A 35 -11.98 -16.57 5.88
N GLY A 36 -10.93 -17.13 5.27
CA GLY A 36 -10.45 -18.47 5.60
C GLY A 36 -9.82 -18.56 7.00
N MET A 37 -9.12 -17.51 7.45
CA MET A 37 -8.53 -17.46 8.78
C MET A 37 -9.59 -17.44 9.89
N ILE A 38 -10.68 -16.69 9.69
CA ILE A 38 -11.84 -16.65 10.59
C ILE A 38 -12.46 -18.05 10.70
N THR A 39 -12.72 -18.74 9.58
CA THR A 39 -13.30 -20.09 9.59
C THR A 39 -12.42 -21.09 10.35
N ARG A 40 -11.10 -20.96 10.27
CA ARG A 40 -10.14 -21.83 10.96
C ARG A 40 -9.88 -21.41 12.42
N ASN A 41 -10.39 -20.26 12.84
CA ASN A 41 -10.05 -19.60 14.11
C ASN A 41 -8.52 -19.49 14.32
N HIS A 42 -7.76 -19.31 13.24
CA HIS A 42 -6.31 -19.26 13.27
C HIS A 42 -5.74 -18.60 12.00
N GLY A 43 -4.88 -17.60 12.20
CA GLY A 43 -4.13 -16.96 11.14
C GLY A 43 -3.50 -15.65 11.60
N GLN A 44 -2.50 -15.20 10.85
CA GLN A 44 -1.86 -13.91 11.04
C GLN A 44 -1.53 -13.33 9.66
N ILE A 45 -1.83 -12.05 9.46
CA ILE A 45 -1.49 -11.29 8.25
C ILE A 45 -0.53 -10.19 8.67
N VAL A 46 0.57 -10.04 7.94
CA VAL A 46 1.57 -8.99 8.18
C VAL A 46 1.78 -8.23 6.87
N ASN A 47 1.27 -7.01 6.81
CA ASN A 47 1.49 -6.11 5.68
C ASN A 47 2.78 -5.30 5.87
N ILE A 48 3.56 -5.15 4.79
CA ILE A 48 4.83 -4.43 4.81
C ILE A 48 4.62 -2.96 4.45
N LEU A 49 4.91 -2.10 5.42
CA LEU A 49 4.85 -0.65 5.30
C LEU A 49 6.25 -0.04 5.16
N SER A 50 6.28 1.28 4.98
CA SER A 50 7.50 2.09 4.92
C SER A 50 7.40 3.22 5.94
N ASN A 51 8.55 3.71 6.43
CA ASN A 51 8.59 4.98 7.16
C ASN A 51 8.03 6.15 6.33
N GLU A 52 8.12 6.05 5.00
CA GLU A 52 7.52 7.01 4.08
C GLU A 52 5.99 7.07 4.13
N ALA A 53 5.32 6.14 4.81
CA ALA A 53 3.89 6.25 5.10
C ALA A 53 3.58 7.37 6.12
N LEU A 54 4.58 7.78 6.91
CA LEU A 54 4.45 8.75 8.00
C LEU A 54 5.25 10.03 7.74
N THR A 55 6.33 9.93 6.97
CA THR A 55 7.21 11.05 6.64
C THR A 55 7.41 11.11 5.13
N GLU A 56 6.94 12.17 4.48
CA GLU A 56 7.08 12.32 3.04
C GLU A 56 8.49 12.81 2.67
N ASP A 57 9.10 12.19 1.65
CA ASP A 57 10.29 12.71 1.00
C ASP A 57 9.90 13.35 -0.34
N ALA A 58 10.64 14.41 -0.73
CA ALA A 58 10.46 15.01 -2.04
C ALA A 58 10.69 13.94 -3.13
N PHE A 59 9.84 13.93 -4.17
CA PHE A 59 9.87 12.98 -5.30
C PHE A 59 9.34 11.56 -5.03
N SER A 60 8.81 11.25 -3.84
CA SER A 60 8.19 9.94 -3.54
C SER A 60 6.68 9.97 -3.32
N SER A 61 6.00 11.05 -3.73
CA SER A 61 4.59 11.28 -3.40
C SER A 61 3.64 10.13 -3.74
N SER A 62 3.79 9.50 -4.92
CA SER A 62 2.98 8.34 -5.35
C SER A 62 3.18 7.13 -4.44
N TYR A 63 4.44 6.82 -4.14
CA TYR A 63 4.84 5.69 -3.32
C TYR A 63 4.45 5.91 -1.85
N SER A 64 4.79 7.06 -1.28
CA SER A 64 4.43 7.45 0.08
C SER A 64 2.90 7.42 0.26
N SER A 65 2.13 8.02 -0.65
CA SER A 65 0.66 7.98 -0.64
C SER A 65 0.13 6.55 -0.64
N SER A 66 0.70 5.66 -1.47
CA SER A 66 0.26 4.27 -1.55
C SER A 66 0.48 3.50 -0.22
N LYS A 67 1.57 3.80 0.50
CA LYS A 67 1.87 3.19 1.80
C LYS A 67 1.05 3.81 2.93
N ALA A 68 0.81 5.11 2.90
CA ALA A 68 -0.07 5.79 3.84
C ALA A 68 -1.51 5.28 3.74
N ALA A 69 -2.02 5.06 2.52
CA ALA A 69 -3.34 4.48 2.30
C ALA A 69 -3.45 3.07 2.89
N LEU A 70 -2.46 2.20 2.64
CA LEU A 70 -2.42 0.86 3.23
C LEU A 70 -2.36 0.91 4.76
N PHE A 71 -1.58 1.84 5.33
CA PHE A 71 -1.49 2.02 6.78
C PHE A 71 -2.83 2.46 7.38
N SER A 72 -3.51 3.42 6.76
CA SER A 72 -4.79 3.92 7.24
C SER A 72 -5.88 2.86 7.25
N GLU A 73 -5.95 2.01 6.22
CA GLU A 73 -6.95 0.95 6.13
C GLU A 73 -6.83 -0.03 7.30
N PHE A 74 -5.61 -0.50 7.58
CA PHE A 74 -5.38 -1.52 8.63
C PHE A 74 -5.26 -0.96 10.05
N LEU A 75 -5.11 0.36 10.21
CA LEU A 75 -5.12 0.99 11.53
C LEU A 75 -6.55 1.25 12.02
N LEU A 76 -7.52 1.39 11.11
CA LEU A 76 -8.92 1.69 11.42
C LEU A 76 -9.84 0.45 11.38
N SER A 77 -9.37 -0.67 10.83
CA SER A 77 -10.03 -1.97 10.81
C SER A 77 -9.85 -2.74 12.12
#